data_AF-A0A9D5EG44-F1
#
_entry.id   AF-A0A9D5EG44-F1
#
_cell.length_a   1.000
_cell.length_b   1.000
_cell.length_c   1.000
_cell.angle_alpha   90.00
_cell.angle_beta   90.00
_cell.angle_gamma   90.00
#
_symmetry.space_group_name_H-M   'P 1'
#
loop_
_entity.id
_entity.type
_entity.pdbx_description
1 polymer ?
#
loop_
_entity_poly.entity_id
_entity_poly.type
_entity_poly.pdbx_seq_one_letter_code
_entity_poly.pdbx_strand_id
1 'polypeptide(L)'
;MSNCRPHFAPWIARTWGFETASLEDVGLLHAKDSAIFTQAGRAGAILVTKDGDFSLMARARRTGAKIVWLRCGNVSNARLKQILTSTLPAAVERIEARESVVEIWA
;
A
#
# COMPACT_ATOMS: atom_id res chain seq x y z
N MET A 1 -13.79 3.12 -1.10
CA MET A 1 -12.83 2.00 -1.10
C MET A 1 -12.49 1.55 -2.53
N SER A 2 -11.61 2.27 -3.22
CA SER A 2 -10.94 1.72 -4.42
C SER A 2 -9.75 0.91 -3.95
N ASN A 3 -10.04 -0.28 -3.41
CA ASN A 3 -9.00 -1.20 -2.96
C ASN A 3 -8.22 -1.70 -4.18
N CYS A 4 -6.89 -1.76 -4.08
CA CYS A 4 -6.06 -2.32 -5.14
C CYS A 4 -6.57 -3.73 -5.44
N ARG A 5 -6.93 -4.00 -6.70
CA ARG A 5 -7.59 -5.26 -7.08
C ARG A 5 -6.75 -6.46 -6.63
N PRO A 6 -7.36 -7.57 -6.15
CA PRO A 6 -6.65 -8.67 -5.49
C PRO A 6 -5.49 -9.25 -6.31
N HIS A 7 -5.59 -9.24 -7.64
CA HIS A 7 -4.53 -9.70 -8.55
C HIS A 7 -3.25 -8.87 -8.54
N PHE A 8 -3.21 -7.72 -7.86
CA PHE A 8 -2.01 -6.88 -7.81
C PHE A 8 -0.96 -7.41 -6.82
N ALA A 9 -1.38 -7.96 -5.68
CA ALA A 9 -0.46 -8.53 -4.69
C ALA A 9 0.40 -9.66 -5.30
N PRO A 10 -0.18 -10.70 -5.93
CA PRO A 10 0.64 -11.77 -6.53
C PRO A 10 1.63 -11.28 -7.59
N TRP A 11 1.31 -10.19 -8.31
CA TRP A 11 2.25 -9.61 -9.28
C TRP A 11 3.42 -8.90 -8.59
N ILE A 12 3.17 -8.16 -7.50
CA ILE A 12 4.23 -7.53 -6.70
C ILE A 12 5.15 -8.60 -6.12
N ALA A 13 4.60 -9.65 -5.49
CA ALA A 13 5.37 -10.75 -4.95
C ALA A 13 6.30 -11.38 -6.00
N ARG A 14 5.80 -11.68 -7.21
CA ARG A 14 6.63 -12.26 -8.28
C ARG A 14 7.69 -11.32 -8.84
N THR A 15 7.44 -10.01 -8.82
CA THR A 15 8.34 -9.02 -9.45
C THR A 15 9.49 -8.64 -8.52
N TRP A 16 9.24 -8.56 -7.22
CA TRP A 16 10.23 -8.10 -6.23
C TRP A 16 10.56 -9.10 -5.13
N GLY A 17 9.88 -10.25 -5.07
CA GLY A 17 10.08 -11.25 -4.01
C GLY A 17 9.48 -10.87 -2.66
N PHE A 18 8.65 -9.82 -2.60
CA PHE A 18 7.99 -9.41 -1.37
C PHE A 18 6.90 -10.40 -0.94
N GLU A 19 6.73 -10.57 0.37
CA GLU A 19 5.51 -11.15 0.93
C GLU A 19 4.38 -10.13 0.79
N THR A 20 3.36 -10.48 0.03
CA THR A 20 2.23 -9.57 -0.24
C THR A 20 0.92 -10.33 -0.19
N ALA A 21 -0.09 -9.67 0.37
CA ALA A 21 -1.45 -10.18 0.39
C ALA A 21 -2.44 -9.05 0.07
N SER A 22 -3.54 -9.38 -0.58
CA SER A 22 -4.67 -8.47 -0.70
C SER A 22 -5.49 -8.48 0.60
N LEU A 23 -6.37 -7.48 0.80
CA LEU A 23 -7.26 -7.50 1.97
C LEU A 23 -8.21 -8.71 1.97
N GLU A 24 -8.53 -9.26 0.80
CA GLU A 24 -9.33 -10.48 0.68
C GLU A 24 -8.54 -11.70 1.19
N ASP A 25 -7.29 -11.84 0.78
CA ASP A 25 -6.41 -12.96 1.19
C ASP A 25 -6.23 -13.02 2.72
N VAL A 26 -6.27 -11.87 3.41
CA VAL A 26 -6.15 -11.78 4.87
C VAL A 26 -7.48 -11.61 5.60
N GLY A 27 -8.62 -11.77 4.91
CA GLY A 27 -9.96 -11.70 5.53
C GLY A 27 -10.37 -10.31 6.04
N LEU A 28 -9.75 -9.24 5.55
CA LEU A 28 -10.00 -7.86 5.95
C LEU A 28 -10.81 -7.05 4.91
N LEU A 29 -11.33 -7.69 3.86
CA LEU A 29 -12.05 -7.01 2.78
C LEU A 29 -13.23 -6.15 3.28
N HIS A 30 -13.91 -6.58 4.34
CA HIS A 30 -15.06 -5.88 4.94
C HIS A 30 -14.72 -5.22 6.29
N ALA A 31 -13.44 -5.22 6.67
CA ALA A 31 -13.01 -4.58 7.90
C ALA A 31 -13.03 -3.05 7.77
N LYS A 32 -13.18 -2.35 8.90
CA LYS A 32 -13.06 -0.89 8.96
C LYS A 32 -11.61 -0.48 8.69
N ASP A 33 -11.42 0.70 8.10
CA ASP A 33 -10.07 1.21 7.80
C ASP A 33 -9.17 1.31 9.04
N SER A 34 -9.73 1.64 10.20
CA SER A 34 -8.99 1.64 11.46
C SER A 34 -8.50 0.26 11.89
N ALA A 35 -9.29 -0.79 11.61
CA ALA A 35 -8.92 -2.18 11.89
C ALA A 35 -7.85 -2.66 10.90
N ILE A 36 -8.01 -2.36 9.61
CA ILE A 36 -7.01 -2.63 8.57
C ILE A 36 -5.68 -1.96 8.93
N PHE A 37 -5.71 -0.67 9.26
CA PHE A 37 -4.53 0.11 9.63
C PHE A 37 -3.83 -0.46 10.87
N THR A 38 -4.60 -0.85 11.88
CA THR A 38 -4.06 -1.44 13.11
C THR A 38 -3.41 -2.80 12.83
N GLN A 39 -4.08 -3.66 12.07
CA GLN A 39 -3.59 -4.99 11.76
C GLN A 39 -2.33 -4.93 10.90
N ALA A 40 -2.31 -4.08 9.87
CA ALA A 40 -1.13 -3.87 9.04
C ALA A 40 0.06 -3.35 9.87
N GLY A 41 -0.18 -2.40 10.78
CA GLY A 41 0.85 -1.92 11.70
C GLY A 41 1.40 -3.00 12.63
N ARG A 42 0.53 -3.87 13.18
CA ARG A 42 0.94 -5.01 14.03
C ARG A 42 1.76 -6.04 13.26
N ALA A 43 1.45 -6.26 12.00
CA ALA A 43 2.17 -7.17 11.12
C ALA A 43 3.49 -6.58 10.57
N GLY A 44 3.78 -5.30 10.84
CA GLY A 44 4.91 -4.60 10.21
C GLY A 44 4.72 -4.41 8.69
N ALA A 45 3.49 -4.52 8.21
CA ALA A 45 3.18 -4.46 6.78
C ALA A 45 3.09 -3.02 6.27
N ILE A 46 3.42 -2.86 4.98
CA ILE A 46 3.22 -1.63 4.22
C ILE A 46 1.87 -1.73 3.50
N LEU A 47 0.97 -0.78 3.76
CA LEU A 47 -0.30 -0.69 3.05
C LEU A 47 -0.11 0.13 1.76
N VAL A 48 -0.33 -0.52 0.62
CA VAL A 48 -0.37 0.15 -0.69
C VAL A 48 -1.82 0.48 -1.02
N THR A 49 -2.15 1.76 -1.17
CA THR A 49 -3.54 2.19 -1.37
C THR A 49 -3.66 3.44 -2.23
N LYS A 50 -4.83 3.64 -2.84
CA LYS A 50 -5.24 4.90 -3.47
C LYS A 50 -6.06 5.78 -2.53
N ASP A 51 -6.58 5.19 -1.46
CA ASP A 51 -7.49 5.85 -0.53
C ASP A 51 -6.73 6.77 0.43
N GLY A 52 -7.07 8.06 0.40
CA GLY A 52 -6.37 9.09 1.16
C GLY A 52 -6.58 8.99 2.67
N ASP A 53 -7.62 8.30 3.12
CA ASP A 53 -7.94 8.19 4.55
C ASP A 53 -6.83 7.45 5.31
N PHE A 54 -6.20 6.44 4.70
CA PHE A 54 -5.05 5.75 5.28
C PHE A 54 -3.81 6.63 5.42
N SER A 55 -3.53 7.48 4.42
CA SER A 55 -2.43 8.44 4.53
C SER A 55 -2.69 9.49 5.61
N LEU A 56 -3.95 9.94 5.79
CA LEU A 56 -4.32 10.83 6.88
C LEU A 56 -4.14 10.14 8.24
N MET A 57 -4.58 8.89 8.38
CA MET A 57 -4.38 8.09 9.60
C MET A 57 -2.90 7.90 9.94
N ALA A 58 -2.05 7.62 8.95
CA ALA A 58 -0.62 7.44 9.13
C ALA A 58 0.13 8.74 9.47
N ARG A 59 -0.34 9.89 8.96
CA ARG A 59 0.20 11.21 9.31
C ARG A 59 -0.24 11.62 10.73
N ALA A 60 -1.45 11.26 11.14
CA ALA A 60 -1.99 11.59 12.46
C ALA A 60 -1.39 10.75 13.59
N ARG A 61 -0.82 9.57 13.30
CA ARG A 61 -0.27 8.65 14.30
C ARG A 61 1.25 8.51 14.16
N ARG A 62 1.98 8.64 15.27
CA ARG A 62 3.44 8.41 15.29
C ARG A 62 3.83 6.95 15.02
N THR A 63 2.90 6.01 15.25
CA THR A 63 3.11 4.57 15.14
C THR A 63 1.93 3.92 14.42
N GLY A 64 2.17 2.91 13.60
CA GLY A 64 1.13 2.20 12.87
C GLY A 64 1.61 1.69 11.51
N ALA A 65 0.66 1.36 10.64
CA ALA A 65 0.98 0.93 9.29
C ALA A 65 1.69 2.03 8.51
N LYS A 66 2.70 1.61 7.76
CA LYS A 66 3.39 2.44 6.77
C LYS A 66 2.55 2.46 5.50
N ILE A 67 2.47 3.61 4.82
CA ILE A 67 1.59 3.78 3.66
C ILE A 67 2.40 4.11 2.42
N VAL A 68 2.15 3.37 1.34
CA VAL A 68 2.47 3.81 -0.02
C VAL A 68 1.17 4.30 -0.65
N TRP A 69 1.06 5.61 -0.83
CA TRP A 69 -0.13 6.25 -1.38
C TRP A 69 0.03 6.51 -2.87
N LEU A 70 -0.81 5.85 -3.67
CA LEU A 70 -0.82 5.93 -5.11
C LEU A 70 -1.63 7.13 -5.59
N ARG A 71 -0.96 8.20 -6.01
CA ARG A 71 -1.53 9.45 -6.52
C ARG A 71 -1.67 9.44 -8.05
N CYS A 72 -2.12 8.31 -8.61
CA CYS A 72 -2.18 8.07 -10.05
C CYS A 72 -3.60 8.06 -10.64
N GLY A 73 -4.63 8.46 -9.86
CA GLY A 73 -6.02 8.44 -10.32
C GLY A 73 -6.50 7.05 -10.76
N ASN A 74 -7.44 7.02 -11.72
CA ASN A 74 -7.87 5.78 -12.35
C ASN A 74 -6.98 5.47 -13.57
N VAL A 75 -6.05 4.53 -13.39
CA VAL A 75 -5.15 4.04 -14.44
C VAL A 75 -5.40 2.56 -14.68
N SER A 76 -5.14 2.10 -15.90
CA SER A 76 -5.20 0.67 -16.23
C SER A 76 -4.20 -0.12 -15.37
N ASN A 77 -4.47 -1.42 -15.17
CA ASN A 77 -3.53 -2.29 -14.45
C ASN A 77 -2.15 -2.30 -15.12
N ALA A 78 -2.10 -2.26 -16.47
CA ALA A 78 -0.84 -2.21 -17.21
C ALA A 78 -0.05 -0.94 -16.91
N ARG A 79 -0.71 0.23 -16.92
CA ARG A 79 -0.09 1.50 -16.56
C ARG A 79 0.35 1.52 -15.10
N LEU A 80 -0.46 1.01 -14.18
CA LEU A 80 -0.09 0.93 -12.76
C LEU A 80 1.15 0.05 -12.55
N LYS A 81 1.25 -1.07 -13.27
CA LYS A 81 2.45 -1.92 -13.21
C LYS A 81 3.70 -1.16 -13.65
N GLN A 82 3.63 -0.45 -14.78
CA GLN A 82 4.75 0.38 -15.26
C GLN A 82 5.18 1.42 -14.22
N ILE A 83 4.21 2.09 -13.60
CA ILE A 83 4.47 3.08 -12.55
C ILE A 83 5.17 2.43 -11.36
N LEU A 84 4.65 1.31 -10.85
CA LEU A 84 5.26 0.64 -9.70
C LEU A 84 6.63 0.07 -10.04
N THR A 85 6.83 -0.44 -11.25
CA THR A 85 8.15 -0.92 -11.72
C THR A 85 9.22 0.14 -11.58
N SER A 86 8.92 1.42 -11.88
CA SER A 86 9.91 2.50 -11.77
C SER A 86 9.96 3.20 -10.40
N THR A 87 8.93 3.07 -9.56
CA THR A 87 8.79 3.90 -8.34
C THR A 87 8.75 3.11 -7.03
N LEU A 88 8.31 1.85 -7.05
CA LEU A 88 8.11 1.07 -5.83
C LEU A 88 9.43 0.81 -5.06
N PRO A 89 10.57 0.48 -5.69
CA PRO A 89 11.82 0.28 -4.97
C PRO A 89 12.25 1.51 -4.16
N ALA A 90 12.27 2.69 -4.79
CA ALA A 90 12.57 3.95 -4.12
C ALA A 90 11.54 4.29 -3.03
N ALA A 91 10.28 3.89 -3.21
CA ALA A 91 9.27 4.09 -2.18
C ALA A 91 9.54 3.22 -0.94
N VAL A 92 9.98 1.98 -1.12
CA VAL A 92 10.36 1.07 -0.01
C VAL A 92 11.57 1.62 0.74
N GLU A 93 12.62 2.07 0.05
CA GLU A 93 13.80 2.69 0.68
C GLU A 93 13.43 3.87 1.58
N ARG A 94 12.47 4.70 1.14
CA ARG A 94 11.96 5.83 1.94
C ARG A 94 11.18 5.39 3.18
N ILE A 95 10.41 4.31 3.08
CA ILE A 95 9.74 3.72 4.24
C ILE A 95 10.77 3.17 5.24
N GLU A 96 11.83 2.53 4.76
CA GLU A 96 12.96 2.06 5.58
C GLU A 96 13.70 3.24 6.24
N ALA A 97 13.81 4.38 5.56
CA ALA A 97 14.28 5.66 6.11
C ALA A 97 13.31 6.33 7.11
N ARG A 98 12.32 5.58 7.61
CA ARG A 98 11.32 5.94 8.62
C ARG A 98 10.22 6.89 8.18
N GLU A 99 10.06 7.17 6.89
CA GLU A 99 8.87 7.86 6.42
C GLU A 99 7.61 7.04 6.76
N SER A 100 6.52 7.69 7.21
CA SER A 100 5.25 6.99 7.51
C SER A 100 4.35 6.88 6.28
N VAL A 101 4.46 7.83 5.37
CA VAL A 101 3.70 7.91 4.13
C VAL A 101 4.64 8.28 3.00
N VAL A 102 4.69 7.46 1.96
CA VAL A 102 5.39 7.76 0.72
C VAL A 102 4.36 7.85 -0.41
N GLU A 103 4.45 8.92 -1.18
CA GLU A 103 3.53 9.19 -2.28
C GLU A 103 4.18 8.82 -3.62
N ILE A 104 3.45 8.04 -4.43
CA ILE A 104 3.83 7.72 -5.80
C ILE A 104 2.91 8.51 -6.74
N TRP A 105 3.50 9.48 -7.43
CA TRP A 105 2.84 10.33 -8.42
C TRP A 105 3.05 9.78 -9.83
N ALA A 106 2.01 9.76 -10.64
CA ALA A 106 2.08 9.28 -12.03
C ALA A 106 0.93 9.78 -12.90
#